data_AF-K4L3Y7-F1
#
_entry.id   AF-K4L3Y7-F1
#
_cell.length_a   1.000
_cell.length_b   1.000
_cell.length_c   1.000
_cell.angle_alpha   90.00
_cell.angle_beta   90.00
_cell.angle_gamma   90.00
#
_symmetry.space_group_name_H-M   'P 1'
#
loop_
_entity.id
_entity.type
_entity.pdbx_description
1 polymer ?
#
loop_
_entity_poly.entity_id
_entity_poly.type
_entity_poly.pdbx_seq_one_letter_code
_entity_poly.pdbx_strand_id
1 'polypeptide(L)'
;MMSTFLIFLAGILFLAGILFIKPRAKKEKNWQTALVWALYVIWFLITCMGISFVYINASVGHVKATSTAIFLFGGISVVLAVVLARILGFIGIKSKAKESIQACKSFGNMSRP
;
A
#
# COMPACT_ATOMS: atom_id res chain seq x y z
N MET A 1 -29.61 -0.84 -0.82
CA MET A 1 -28.87 -1.67 -1.80
C MET A 1 -27.49 -1.11 -2.13
N MET A 2 -27.34 0.21 -2.38
CA MET A 2 -26.03 0.83 -2.67
C MET A 2 -24.99 0.67 -1.54
N SER A 3 -25.39 0.88 -0.28
CA SER A 3 -24.49 0.72 0.89
C SER A 3 -24.02 -0.73 1.06
N THR A 4 -24.92 -1.71 0.91
CA THR A 4 -24.59 -3.14 0.98
C THR A 4 -23.56 -3.53 -0.09
N PHE A 5 -23.70 -2.99 -1.30
CA PHE A 5 -22.72 -3.19 -2.38
C PHE A 5 -21.36 -2.60 -2.04
N LEU A 6 -21.30 -1.38 -1.49
CA LEU A 6 -20.05 -0.73 -1.09
C LEU A 6 -19.32 -1.51 0.02
N ILE A 7 -20.06 -2.04 0.99
CA ILE A 7 -19.50 -2.88 2.07
C ILE A 7 -18.92 -4.17 1.51
N PHE A 8 -19.65 -4.84 0.61
CA PHE A 8 -19.18 -6.06 -0.05
C PHE A 8 -17.94 -5.80 -0.90
N LEU A 9 -17.94 -4.73 -1.69
CA LEU A 9 -16.81 -4.31 -2.50
C LEU A 9 -15.58 -3.97 -1.64
N ALA A 10 -15.77 -3.27 -0.52
CA ALA A 10 -14.70 -2.98 0.43
C ALA A 10 -14.09 -4.27 1.00
N GLY A 11 -14.92 -5.26 1.36
CA GLY A 11 -14.46 -6.57 1.82
C GLY A 11 -13.63 -7.33 0.78
N ILE A 12 -14.05 -7.33 -0.49
CA ILE A 12 -13.29 -7.95 -1.58
C ILE A 12 -11.95 -7.24 -1.80
N LEU A 13 -11.94 -5.90 -1.83
CA LEU A 13 -10.73 -5.10 -1.99
C LEU A 13 -9.74 -5.32 -0.83
N PHE A 14 -10.28 -5.47 0.39
CA PHE A 14 -9.48 -5.81 1.56
C PHE A 14 -8.83 -7.19 1.42
N LEU A 15 -9.61 -8.20 1.01
CA LEU A 15 -9.10 -9.55 0.84
C LEU A 15 -8.06 -9.64 -0.29
N ALA A 16 -8.28 -8.91 -1.38
CA ALA A 16 -7.32 -8.79 -2.48
C ALA A 16 -5.99 -8.20 -2.00
N GLY A 17 -6.03 -7.13 -1.20
CA GLY A 17 -4.81 -6.54 -0.64
C GLY A 17 -4.09 -7.45 0.35
N ILE A 18 -4.82 -8.21 1.18
CA ILE A 18 -4.25 -9.27 2.05
C ILE A 18 -3.49 -10.31 1.22
N LEU A 19 -4.14 -10.86 0.19
CA LEU A 19 -3.55 -11.87 -0.68
C LEU A 19 -2.31 -11.35 -1.42
N PHE A 20 -2.28 -10.05 -1.70
CA PHE A 20 -1.18 -9.38 -2.39
C PHE A 20 0.02 -9.10 -1.48
N ILE A 21 -0.22 -8.67 -0.24
CA ILE A 21 0.82 -8.38 0.76
C ILE A 21 1.44 -9.67 1.29
N LYS A 22 0.64 -10.72 1.51
CA LYS A 22 1.06 -12.02 2.08
C LYS A 22 2.33 -12.63 1.45
N PRO A 23 2.46 -12.82 0.12
CA PRO A 23 3.65 -13.41 -0.50
C PRO A 23 4.87 -12.47 -0.48
N ARG A 24 4.67 -11.16 -0.35
CA ARG A 24 5.74 -10.15 -0.35
C ARG A 24 6.32 -9.92 1.04
N ALA A 25 5.49 -9.95 2.07
CA ALA A 25 5.87 -9.80 3.47
C ALA A 25 6.79 -10.92 3.99
N LYS A 26 6.72 -12.14 3.42
CA LYS A 26 7.56 -13.27 3.84
C LYS A 26 9.07 -13.09 3.56
N LYS A 27 9.47 -12.06 2.79
CA LYS A 27 10.87 -11.86 2.36
C LYS A 27 11.67 -10.89 3.24
N GLU A 28 11.03 -10.20 4.18
CA GLU A 28 11.63 -9.12 4.98
C GLU A 28 11.59 -9.39 6.50
N LYS A 29 12.42 -8.67 7.27
CA LYS A 29 12.49 -8.77 8.75
C LYS A 29 11.10 -8.59 9.38
N ASN A 30 10.77 -9.42 10.37
CA ASN A 30 9.46 -9.48 11.04
C ASN A 30 8.87 -8.11 11.44
N TRP A 31 9.71 -7.15 11.84
CA TRP A 31 9.29 -5.79 12.20
C TRP A 31 8.79 -4.95 11.03
N GLN A 32 9.45 -5.03 9.86
CA GLN A 32 9.00 -4.31 8.66
C GLN A 32 7.68 -4.88 8.15
N THR A 33 7.51 -6.19 8.24
CA THR A 33 6.24 -6.84 7.93
C THR A 33 5.10 -6.32 8.82
N ALA A 34 5.32 -6.21 10.14
CA ALA A 34 4.32 -5.64 11.04
C ALA A 34 3.96 -4.20 10.68
N LEU A 35 4.95 -3.36 10.35
CA LEU A 35 4.72 -1.98 9.90
C LEU A 35 3.95 -1.89 8.59
N VAL A 36 4.23 -2.76 7.61
CA VAL A 36 3.49 -2.80 6.33
C VAL A 36 2.04 -3.21 6.55
N TRP A 37 1.79 -4.19 7.42
CA TRP A 37 0.44 -4.61 7.77
C TRP A 37 -0.32 -3.52 8.52
N ALA A 38 0.30 -2.88 9.51
CA ALA A 38 -0.30 -1.76 10.23
C ALA A 38 -0.63 -0.60 9.27
N LEU A 39 0.31 -0.24 8.40
CA LEU A 39 0.10 0.83 7.42
C LEU A 39 -1.02 0.49 6.42
N TYR A 40 -1.10 -0.76 5.99
CA TYR A 40 -2.18 -1.24 5.11
C TYR A 40 -3.55 -1.16 5.78
N VAL A 41 -3.67 -1.61 7.03
CA VAL A 41 -4.93 -1.54 7.78
C VAL A 41 -5.33 -0.09 8.04
N ILE A 42 -4.40 0.75 8.49
CA ILE A 42 -4.64 2.18 8.73
C ILE A 42 -5.09 2.86 7.44
N TRP A 43 -4.39 2.61 6.33
CA TRP A 43 -4.75 3.12 5.02
C TRP A 43 -6.18 2.71 4.64
N PHE A 44 -6.50 1.42 4.74
CA PHE A 44 -7.81 0.90 4.38
C PHE A 44 -8.93 1.52 5.22
N LEU A 45 -8.72 1.68 6.54
CA LEU A 45 -9.67 2.34 7.43
C LEU A 45 -9.89 3.80 7.04
N ILE A 46 -8.83 4.55 6.74
CA ILE A 46 -8.92 5.95 6.30
C ILE A 46 -9.68 6.04 4.98
N THR A 47 -9.41 5.15 4.02
CA THR A 47 -10.11 5.12 2.73
C THR A 47 -11.60 4.81 2.91
N CYS A 48 -11.96 3.83 3.73
CA CYS A 48 -13.36 3.51 4.03
C CYS A 48 -14.07 4.66 4.75
N MET A 49 -13.40 5.30 5.71
CA MET A 49 -13.94 6.44 6.45
C MET A 49 -14.16 7.64 5.52
N GLY A 50 -13.21 7.91 4.63
CA GLY A 50 -13.32 8.94 3.60
C GLY A 50 -14.46 8.69 2.61
N ILE A 51 -14.57 7.47 2.08
CA ILE A 51 -15.69 7.07 1.18
C ILE A 51 -17.03 7.22 1.89
N SER A 52 -17.12 6.82 3.16
CA SER A 52 -18.35 6.96 3.95
C SER A 52 -18.71 8.42 4.18
N PHE A 53 -17.72 9.26 4.52
CA PHE A 53 -17.93 10.69 4.72
C PHE A 53 -18.41 11.38 3.43
N VAL A 54 -17.79 11.04 2.30
CA VAL A 54 -18.21 11.51 0.97
C VAL A 54 -19.63 11.03 0.65
N TYR A 55 -19.94 9.76 0.87
CA TYR A 55 -21.26 9.19 0.58
C TYR A 55 -22.37 9.88 1.37
N ILE A 56 -22.19 10.04 2.69
CA ILE A 56 -23.17 10.71 3.55
C ILE A 56 -23.35 12.16 3.12
N ASN A 57 -22.27 12.92 2.96
CA ASN A 57 -22.36 14.34 2.61
C ASN A 57 -22.88 14.59 1.19
N ALA A 58 -22.56 13.71 0.24
CA ALA A 58 -23.12 13.76 -1.11
C ALA A 58 -24.61 13.43 -1.10
N SER A 59 -25.04 12.46 -0.28
CA SER A 59 -26.46 12.06 -0.20
C SER A 59 -27.36 13.14 0.42
N VAL A 60 -26.80 13.98 1.30
CA VAL A 60 -27.51 15.10 1.94
C VAL A 60 -27.35 16.41 1.12
N GLY A 61 -26.60 16.40 0.01
CA GLY A 61 -26.44 17.56 -0.88
C GLY A 61 -25.41 18.60 -0.41
N HIS A 62 -24.57 18.26 0.56
CA HIS A 62 -23.48 19.14 1.03
C HIS A 62 -22.28 19.09 0.07
N VAL A 63 -22.42 19.72 -1.09
CA VAL A 63 -21.42 19.71 -2.18
C VAL A 63 -20.05 20.25 -1.78
N LYS A 64 -19.99 21.27 -0.89
CA LYS A 64 -18.71 21.82 -0.39
C LYS A 64 -17.99 20.82 0.52
N ALA A 65 -18.69 20.24 1.50
CA ALA A 65 -18.12 19.25 2.41
C ALA A 65 -17.65 18.00 1.66
N THR A 66 -18.42 17.58 0.65
CA THR A 66 -18.09 16.45 -0.23
C THR A 66 -16.79 16.70 -1.00
N SER A 67 -16.64 17.86 -1.64
CA SER A 67 -15.43 18.22 -2.39
C SER A 67 -14.19 18.25 -1.49
N THR A 68 -14.30 18.88 -0.31
CA THR A 68 -13.20 18.91 0.67
C THR A 68 -12.83 17.50 1.12
N ALA A 69 -13.81 16.64 1.42
CA ALA A 69 -13.55 15.28 1.86
C ALA A 69 -12.86 14.43 0.80
N ILE A 70 -13.26 14.55 -0.48
CA ILE A 70 -12.59 13.86 -1.59
C ILE A 70 -11.13 14.31 -1.68
N PHE A 71 -10.87 15.61 -1.59
CA PHE A 71 -9.51 16.13 -1.70
C PHE A 71 -8.63 15.68 -0.52
N LEU A 72 -9.17 15.73 0.69
CA LEU A 72 -8.43 15.46 1.92
C LEU A 72 -8.22 13.96 2.13
N PHE A 73 -9.31 13.17 2.17
CA PHE A 73 -9.22 11.72 2.35
C PHE A 73 -8.70 11.00 1.11
N GLY A 74 -9.13 11.43 -0.08
CA GLY A 74 -8.62 10.89 -1.34
C GLY A 74 -7.13 11.20 -1.53
N GLY A 75 -6.71 12.44 -1.28
CA GLY A 75 -5.30 12.85 -1.36
C GLY A 75 -4.42 12.06 -0.40
N ILE A 76 -4.80 11.98 0.89
CA ILE A 76 -4.07 11.21 1.90
C ILE A 76 -4.03 9.72 1.53
N SER A 77 -5.15 9.16 1.08
CA SER A 77 -5.23 7.76 0.63
C SER A 77 -4.28 7.48 -0.53
N VAL A 78 -4.18 8.37 -1.52
CA VAL A 78 -3.25 8.19 -2.65
C VAL A 78 -1.80 8.25 -2.18
N VAL A 79 -1.44 9.21 -1.32
CA VAL A 79 -0.08 9.33 -0.78
C VAL A 79 0.31 8.07 -0.01
N LEU A 80 -0.54 7.58 0.88
CA LEU A 80 -0.28 6.34 1.63
C LEU A 80 -0.18 5.12 0.70
N ALA A 81 -1.00 5.04 -0.35
CA ALA A 81 -0.92 3.94 -1.32
C ALA A 81 0.44 3.93 -2.06
N VAL A 82 0.97 5.11 -2.42
CA VAL A 82 2.29 5.24 -3.04
C VAL A 82 3.40 4.85 -2.07
N VAL A 83 3.31 5.28 -0.80
CA VAL A 83 4.27 4.89 0.25
C VAL A 83 4.25 3.39 0.48
N LEU A 84 3.06 2.78 0.54
CA LEU A 84 2.91 1.34 0.70
C LEU A 84 3.50 0.59 -0.50
N ALA A 85 3.20 1.02 -1.73
CA ALA A 85 3.78 0.46 -2.97
C ALA A 85 5.31 0.59 -3.02
N ARG A 86 5.86 1.71 -2.54
CA ARG A 86 7.29 1.93 -2.38
C ARG A 86 7.93 0.91 -1.46
N ILE A 87 7.36 0.72 -0.26
CA ILE A 87 7.90 -0.21 0.75
C ILE A 87 7.78 -1.66 0.27
N LEU A 88 6.69 -2.02 -0.41
CA LEU A 88 6.49 -3.34 -1.02
C LEU A 88 7.37 -3.60 -2.27
N GLY A 89 8.20 -2.65 -2.67
CA GLY A 89 9.14 -2.79 -3.78
C GLY A 89 8.51 -2.68 -5.17
N PHE A 90 7.31 -2.13 -5.30
CA PHE A 90 6.69 -1.85 -6.61
C PHE A 90 7.37 -0.67 -7.32
N ILE A 91 7.72 0.37 -6.57
CA ILE A 91 8.57 1.46 -7.06
C ILE A 91 9.93 1.32 -6.39
N GLY A 92 10.81 0.52 -7.02
CA GLY A 92 12.19 0.34 -6.61
C GLY A 92 13.11 0.51 -7.81
N ILE A 93 13.95 1.54 -7.77
CA ILE A 93 15.16 1.61 -8.61
C ILE A 93 15.94 0.34 -8.26
N LYS A 94 16.04 -0.59 -9.21
CA LYS A 94 16.90 -1.77 -9.09
C LYS A 94 18.32 -1.25 -8.90
N SER A 95 18.76 -1.10 -7.64
CA SER A 95 20.15 -0.77 -7.38
C SER A 95 20.99 -1.94 -7.85
N LYS A 96 21.62 -1.74 -9.01
CA LYS A 96 22.63 -2.58 -9.65
C LYS A 96 23.89 -2.78 -8.78
N ALA A 97 23.88 -2.36 -7.52
CA ALA A 97 25.00 -2.46 -6.59
C ALA A 97 25.28 -3.90 -6.09
N LYS A 98 24.36 -4.86 -6.27
CA LYS A 98 24.61 -6.26 -5.88
C LYS A 98 25.32 -7.09 -6.94
N GLU A 99 25.34 -6.65 -8.21
CA GLU A 99 26.02 -7.36 -9.30
C GLU A 99 27.55 -7.21 -9.21
N SER A 100 28.05 -6.04 -8.78
CA SER A 100 29.48 -5.75 -8.67
C SER A 100 30.18 -6.45 -7.50
N ILE A 101 29.50 -6.62 -6.36
CA ILE A 101 30.08 -7.32 -5.19
C ILE A 101 30.19 -8.84 -5.46
N GLN A 102 29.26 -9.42 -6.22
CA GLN A 102 29.30 -10.83 -6.59
C GLN A 102 30.39 -11.12 -7.65
N ALA A 103 30.60 -10.20 -8.61
CA ALA A 103 31.70 -10.29 -9.58
C ALA A 103 33.08 -10.17 -8.90
N CYS A 104 33.24 -9.24 -7.94
CA CYS A 104 34.50 -9.06 -7.21
C CYS A 104 34.82 -10.27 -6.31
N LYS A 105 33.80 -10.88 -5.68
CA LYS A 105 33.98 -12.08 -4.85
C LYS A 105 34.29 -13.34 -5.67
N SER A 106 33.76 -13.45 -6.89
CA SER A 106 34.10 -14.54 -7.82
C SER A 106 35.53 -14.43 -8.34
N PHE A 107 36.01 -13.21 -8.63
CA PHE A 107 37.40 -12.98 -9.05
C PHE A 107 38.40 -13.26 -7.91
N GLY A 108 38.07 -12.89 -6.67
CA GLY A 108 38.93 -13.16 -5.51
C GLY A 108 39.06 -14.64 -5.14
N ASN A 109 38.09 -15.48 -5.50
CA ASN A 109 38.16 -16.93 -5.31
C ASN A 109 38.88 -17.66 -6.45
N MET A 110 38.97 -17.06 -7.63
CA MET A 110 39.70 -17.63 -8.78
C MET A 110 41.20 -17.27 -8.77
N SER A 111 41.61 -16.33 -7.93
CA SER A 111 42.99 -15.84 -7.80
C SER A 111 43.73 -16.39 -6.57
N ARG A 112 43.15 -17.34 -5.84
CA ARG A 112 43.87 -18.16 -4.85
C ARG A 112 44.29 -19.48 -5.50
N PRO A 113 45.59 -19.77 -5.64
CA PRO A 113 46.11 -21.04 -6.18
C PRO A 113 45.84 -22.22 -5.24
#